data_AF-A0A9P4LX06-F1
#
_entry.id   AF-A0A9P4LX06-F1
#
_cell.length_a   1.000
_cell.length_b   1.000
_cell.length_c   1.000
_cell.angle_alpha   90.00
_cell.angle_beta   90.00
_cell.angle_gamma   90.00
#
_symmetry.space_group_name_H-M   'P 1'
#
loop_
_entity.id
_entity.type
_entity.pdbx_description
1 polymer ?
#
loop_
_entity_poly.entity_id
_entity_poly.type
_entity_poly.pdbx_seq_one_letter_code
_entity_poly.pdbx_strand_id
1 'polypeptide(L)'
;MSGGWNTIESDAGVFTYLLQKLGTKDVQFEELISLDSDTLRQQSPVYGVIFLFKYPTDEKPSATPKDGQFDHAAAEDMFFAAQTIPNACGTQALLSVLLNKDGEIDIGPQLRDFKDFTTAFPSDLRGEALSNSETIRDTHNSFARSSPFIDETQRTATSDDDVYHFIAYTPINGKLYELDGLQPAPISHGPCNFDEFPDKVIPVLQRRIERYPQTEIRFNLLAMVRDLRIKAREIGDTEWLHREEQKRTSWMWENALRRHNFVGFVGELMKGVVKTKVKEGKYDEWVEQAKNKTRTRVEERSKRGQGVDEMDM
;
A
#
# COMPACT_ATOMS: atom_id res chain seq x y z
N MET A 1 -17.32 -8.49 15.30
CA MET A 1 -16.65 -7.99 14.09
C MET A 1 -16.20 -6.58 14.44
N SER A 2 -14.89 -6.34 14.60
CA SER A 2 -14.37 -5.03 14.96
C SER A 2 -14.71 -4.02 13.85
N GLY A 3 -15.31 -2.89 14.19
CA GLY A 3 -15.66 -1.83 13.21
C GLY A 3 -14.47 -1.02 12.69
N GLY A 4 -13.24 -1.50 12.91
CA GLY A 4 -11.99 -0.81 12.60
C GLY A 4 -11.43 -1.14 11.22
N TRP A 5 -10.38 -0.42 10.83
CA TRP A 5 -9.62 -0.63 9.60
C TRP A 5 -8.33 -1.38 9.91
N ASN A 6 -8.00 -2.38 9.09
CA ASN A 6 -6.83 -3.22 9.23
C ASN A 6 -5.63 -2.65 8.45
N THR A 7 -4.41 -3.10 8.75
CA THR A 7 -3.27 -2.77 7.88
C THR A 7 -3.30 -3.64 6.62
N ILE A 8 -2.96 -3.03 5.48
CA ILE A 8 -2.80 -3.72 4.20
C ILE A 8 -1.34 -3.69 3.76
N GLU A 9 -0.89 -4.77 3.13
CA GLU A 9 0.44 -4.89 2.55
C GLU A 9 0.56 -4.02 1.29
N SER A 10 1.72 -3.38 1.10
CA SER A 10 2.01 -2.60 -0.12
C SER A 10 2.38 -3.55 -1.25
N ASP A 11 1.35 -4.10 -1.89
CA ASP A 11 1.48 -5.12 -2.93
C ASP A 11 0.59 -4.76 -4.14
N ALA A 12 1.17 -4.83 -5.34
CA ALA A 12 0.48 -4.50 -6.58
C ALA A 12 -0.75 -5.40 -6.81
N GLY A 13 -0.68 -6.68 -6.48
CA GLY A 13 -1.78 -7.63 -6.59
C GLY A 13 -2.93 -7.33 -5.63
N VAL A 14 -2.62 -6.94 -4.39
CA VAL A 14 -3.59 -6.49 -3.38
C VAL A 14 -4.30 -5.22 -3.85
N PHE A 15 -3.56 -4.18 -4.22
CA PHE A 15 -4.14 -2.89 -4.65
C PHE A 15 -4.95 -3.04 -5.95
N THR A 16 -4.47 -3.86 -6.89
CA THR A 16 -5.20 -4.15 -8.12
C THR A 16 -6.51 -4.87 -7.86
N TYR A 17 -6.50 -5.86 -6.97
CA TYR A 17 -7.71 -6.62 -6.66
C TYR A 17 -8.69 -5.77 -5.83
N LEU A 18 -8.19 -4.86 -4.98
CA LEU A 18 -8.99 -3.86 -4.27
C LEU A 18 -9.79 -2.98 -5.25
N LEU A 19 -9.16 -2.45 -6.30
CA LEU A 19 -9.85 -1.71 -7.37
C LEU A 19 -10.97 -2.53 -8.01
N GLN A 20 -10.68 -3.79 -8.36
CA GLN A 20 -11.65 -4.67 -9.02
C GLN A 20 -12.85 -4.97 -8.12
N LYS A 21 -12.63 -5.16 -6.81
CA LYS A 21 -13.72 -5.36 -5.84
C LYS A 21 -14.57 -4.12 -5.62
N LEU A 22 -13.99 -2.94 -5.72
CA LEU A 22 -14.72 -1.66 -5.69
C LEU A 22 -15.44 -1.35 -7.02
N GLY A 23 -15.34 -2.23 -8.02
CA GLY A 23 -16.07 -2.12 -9.28
C GLY A 23 -15.37 -1.31 -10.37
N THR A 24 -14.13 -0.86 -10.14
CA THR A 24 -13.32 -0.16 -11.14
C THR A 24 -12.87 -1.12 -12.25
N LYS A 25 -12.93 -0.66 -13.50
CA LYS A 25 -12.54 -1.45 -14.68
C LYS A 25 -11.26 -0.92 -15.31
N ASP A 26 -10.56 -1.81 -16.01
CA ASP A 26 -9.45 -1.50 -16.93
C ASP A 26 -8.26 -0.76 -16.30
N VAL A 27 -8.11 -0.87 -14.97
CA VAL A 27 -7.00 -0.31 -14.20
C VAL A 27 -6.30 -1.40 -13.40
N GLN A 28 -4.99 -1.27 -13.25
CA GLN A 28 -4.19 -2.10 -12.38
C GLN A 28 -3.09 -1.30 -11.70
N PHE A 29 -2.45 -1.92 -10.71
CA PHE A 29 -1.24 -1.42 -10.10
C PHE A 29 -0.03 -2.22 -10.58
N GLU A 30 1.08 -1.52 -10.77
CA GLU A 30 2.39 -2.06 -11.08
C GLU A 30 3.40 -1.61 -10.02
N GLU A 31 4.20 -2.54 -9.53
CA GLU A 31 5.28 -2.20 -8.60
C GLU A 31 6.50 -1.71 -9.39
N LEU A 32 7.07 -0.58 -8.97
CA LEU A 32 8.28 -0.02 -9.57
C LEU A 32 9.49 -0.38 -8.71
N ILE A 33 10.42 -1.09 -9.33
CA ILE A 33 11.70 -1.50 -8.69
C ILE A 33 12.74 -0.37 -8.82
N SER A 34 12.66 0.43 -9.88
CA SER A 34 13.59 1.51 -10.19
C SER A 34 12.87 2.85 -10.32
N LEU A 35 13.57 3.92 -9.94
CA LEU A 35 13.12 5.31 -10.07
C LEU A 35 13.67 5.92 -11.36
N ASP A 36 13.19 5.41 -12.48
CA ASP A 36 13.52 5.94 -13.81
C ASP A 36 12.26 6.23 -14.62
N SER A 37 12.26 7.36 -15.31
CA SER A 37 11.12 7.85 -16.08
C SER A 37 10.76 6.90 -17.23
N ASP A 38 11.74 6.21 -17.81
CA ASP A 38 11.54 5.31 -18.95
C ASP A 38 10.73 4.08 -18.56
N THR A 39 11.04 3.46 -17.41
CA THR A 39 10.28 2.33 -16.87
C THR A 39 8.85 2.73 -16.57
N LEU A 40 8.64 3.89 -15.94
CA LEU A 40 7.29 4.37 -15.67
C LEU A 40 6.53 4.70 -16.98
N ARG A 41 7.21 5.29 -17.97
CA ARG A 41 6.62 5.59 -19.30
C ARG A 41 6.24 4.33 -20.07
N GLN A 42 6.97 3.23 -19.94
CA GLN A 42 6.59 1.95 -20.56
C GLN A 42 5.21 1.45 -20.07
N GLN A 43 4.84 1.80 -18.84
CA GLN A 43 3.55 1.46 -18.24
C GLN A 43 2.43 2.42 -18.64
N SER A 44 2.67 3.42 -19.50
CA SER A 44 1.64 4.37 -19.92
C SER A 44 0.43 3.69 -20.57
N PRO A 45 -0.79 4.21 -20.34
CA PRO A 45 -1.12 5.41 -19.55
C PRO A 45 -0.96 5.20 -18.02
N VAL A 46 -0.25 6.14 -17.37
CA VAL A 46 -0.01 6.18 -15.91
C VAL A 46 -0.90 7.24 -15.27
N TYR A 47 -1.84 6.83 -14.44
CA TYR A 47 -2.82 7.71 -13.79
C TYR A 47 -2.26 8.40 -12.54
N GLY A 48 -1.31 7.76 -11.87
CA GLY A 48 -0.65 8.30 -10.69
C GLY A 48 0.26 7.25 -10.07
N VAL A 49 0.99 7.65 -9.03
CA VAL A 49 1.83 6.73 -8.24
C VAL A 49 1.50 6.87 -6.76
N ILE A 50 1.60 5.76 -6.04
CA ILE A 50 1.44 5.68 -4.59
C ILE A 50 2.80 5.34 -4.00
N PHE A 51 3.26 6.17 -3.08
CA PHE A 51 4.56 6.02 -2.43
C PHE A 51 4.36 5.71 -0.95
N LEU A 52 4.95 4.59 -0.51
CA LEU A 52 5.01 4.16 0.88
C LEU A 52 6.41 4.46 1.44
N PHE A 53 6.44 4.98 2.65
CA PHE A 53 7.68 5.32 3.35
C PHE A 53 7.49 5.22 4.86
N LYS A 54 8.59 5.08 5.61
CA LYS A 54 8.57 5.15 7.08
C LYS A 54 8.20 6.58 7.52
N TYR A 55 7.11 6.72 8.26
CA TYR A 55 6.64 8.00 8.75
C TYR A 55 7.53 8.51 9.89
N PRO A 56 8.09 9.73 9.80
CA PRO A 56 8.90 10.31 10.86
C PRO A 56 8.00 10.81 12.00
N THR A 57 7.84 10.03 13.05
CA THR A 57 6.99 10.33 14.22
C THR A 57 7.49 11.51 15.06
N ASP A 58 8.78 11.83 14.98
CA ASP A 58 9.43 12.84 15.81
C ASP A 58 9.33 14.26 15.22
N GLU A 59 8.77 14.38 14.02
CA GLU A 59 8.65 15.65 13.33
C GLU A 59 7.35 16.39 13.69
N LYS A 60 7.49 17.66 14.05
CA LYS A 60 6.32 18.52 14.31
C LYS A 60 5.68 18.95 12.99
N PRO A 61 4.34 19.09 12.96
CA PRO A 61 3.64 19.68 11.82
C PRO A 61 4.24 21.06 11.47
N SER A 62 4.61 21.22 10.21
CA SER A 62 5.13 22.48 9.67
C SER A 62 4.02 23.28 9.01
N ALA A 63 4.08 24.62 9.11
CA ALA A 63 3.15 25.52 8.43
C ALA A 63 3.35 25.54 6.91
N THR A 64 4.51 25.07 6.43
CA THR A 64 4.84 24.95 5.01
C THR A 64 5.26 23.52 4.69
N PRO A 65 4.94 23.00 3.48
CA PRO A 65 5.41 21.69 3.08
C PRO A 65 6.93 21.73 2.91
N LYS A 66 7.58 20.57 3.06
CA LYS A 66 9.04 20.44 2.87
C LYS A 66 9.49 20.59 1.42
N ASP A 67 8.58 20.38 0.48
CA ASP A 67 8.77 20.56 -0.96
C ASP A 67 7.40 20.87 -1.59
N GLY A 68 7.41 21.62 -2.69
CA GLY A 68 6.17 22.14 -3.30
C GLY A 68 5.51 23.27 -2.49
N GLN A 69 4.23 23.52 -2.77
CA GLN A 69 3.42 24.57 -2.14
C GLN A 69 2.00 24.07 -1.85
N PHE A 70 1.47 24.38 -0.67
CA PHE A 70 0.06 24.09 -0.36
C PHE A 70 -0.87 24.86 -1.30
N ASP A 71 -1.84 24.15 -1.87
CA ASP A 71 -2.86 24.72 -2.76
C ASP A 71 -4.24 24.48 -2.14
N HIS A 72 -4.62 25.35 -1.20
CA HIS A 72 -5.89 25.24 -0.47
C HIS A 72 -7.11 25.40 -1.38
N ALA A 73 -7.02 26.26 -2.39
CA ALA A 73 -8.11 26.45 -3.36
C ALA A 73 -8.34 25.17 -4.17
N ALA A 74 -7.27 24.48 -4.56
CA ALA A 74 -7.39 23.24 -5.32
C ALA A 74 -8.07 22.11 -4.53
N ALA A 75 -8.10 22.15 -3.19
CA ALA A 75 -8.82 21.17 -2.36
C ALA A 75 -10.34 21.21 -2.58
N GLU A 76 -10.89 22.35 -3.00
CA GLU A 76 -12.32 22.52 -3.30
C GLU A 76 -12.67 21.96 -4.69
N ASP A 77 -11.74 22.07 -5.65
CA ASP A 77 -11.93 21.70 -7.06
C ASP A 77 -11.51 20.26 -7.41
N MET A 78 -10.95 19.51 -6.46
CA MET A 78 -10.52 18.12 -6.64
C MET A 78 -10.96 17.24 -5.50
N PHE A 79 -10.88 15.92 -5.67
CA PHE A 79 -11.05 14.99 -4.56
C PHE A 79 -9.78 14.97 -3.69
N PHE A 80 -9.87 15.62 -2.53
CA PHE A 80 -8.86 15.56 -1.46
C PHE A 80 -9.57 15.27 -0.14
N ALA A 81 -9.18 14.18 0.52
CA ALA A 81 -9.73 13.76 1.81
C ALA A 81 -8.63 13.77 2.88
N ALA A 82 -8.92 14.36 4.03
CA ALA A 82 -8.05 14.29 5.20
C ALA A 82 -8.21 12.92 5.88
N GLN A 83 -7.12 12.35 6.35
CA GLN A 83 -7.15 11.06 7.01
C GLN A 83 -7.66 11.20 8.44
N THR A 84 -8.84 10.63 8.71
CA THR A 84 -9.51 10.70 10.02
C THR A 84 -9.26 9.45 10.87
N ILE A 85 -8.80 8.36 10.25
CA ILE A 85 -8.63 7.05 10.89
C ILE A 85 -7.25 6.45 10.59
N PRO A 86 -6.66 5.70 11.53
CA PRO A 86 -5.44 4.93 11.27
C PRO A 86 -5.71 3.78 10.30
N ASN A 87 -4.65 3.27 9.66
CA ASN A 87 -4.63 2.09 8.80
C ASN A 87 -5.41 2.14 7.48
N ALA A 88 -6.21 3.19 7.22
CA ALA A 88 -6.91 3.37 5.93
C ALA A 88 -6.06 4.04 4.84
N CYS A 89 -4.84 4.48 5.18
CA CYS A 89 -3.98 5.32 4.32
C CYS A 89 -3.73 4.72 2.93
N GLY A 90 -3.54 3.41 2.80
CA GLY A 90 -3.33 2.76 1.50
C GLY A 90 -4.55 2.87 0.57
N THR A 91 -5.76 2.61 1.09
CA THR A 91 -7.00 2.77 0.31
C THR A 91 -7.31 4.23 0.03
N GLN A 92 -7.04 5.12 0.99
CA GLN A 92 -7.21 6.56 0.78
C GLN A 92 -6.26 7.09 -0.31
N ALA A 93 -4.98 6.70 -0.32
CA ALA A 93 -4.04 7.08 -1.37
C ALA A 93 -4.50 6.58 -2.76
N LEU A 94 -5.01 5.34 -2.84
CA LEU A 94 -5.60 4.80 -4.05
C LEU A 94 -6.80 5.62 -4.54
N LEU A 95 -7.75 5.93 -3.65
CA LEU A 95 -8.93 6.70 -4.00
C LEU A 95 -8.59 8.14 -4.38
N SER A 96 -7.57 8.73 -3.75
CA SER A 96 -7.04 10.06 -4.08
C SER A 96 -6.53 10.13 -5.52
N VAL A 97 -5.94 9.06 -6.08
CA VAL A 97 -5.62 9.02 -7.51
C VAL A 97 -6.89 8.78 -8.33
N LEU A 98 -7.63 7.73 -8.00
CA LEU A 98 -8.73 7.22 -8.82
C LEU A 98 -9.86 8.24 -9.02
N LEU A 99 -10.32 8.88 -7.94
CA LEU A 99 -11.47 9.78 -7.98
C LEU A 99 -11.18 11.12 -8.67
N ASN A 100 -9.89 11.43 -8.88
CA ASN A 100 -9.43 12.57 -9.65
C ASN A 100 -9.24 12.28 -11.16
N LYS A 101 -9.52 11.04 -11.61
CA LYS A 101 -9.49 10.63 -13.03
C LYS A 101 -10.89 10.48 -13.63
N ASP A 102 -11.72 11.48 -13.37
CA ASP A 102 -13.08 11.49 -13.88
C ASP A 102 -13.13 11.55 -15.39
N GLY A 103 -14.07 10.81 -16.00
CA GLY A 103 -14.20 10.70 -17.45
C GLY A 103 -13.07 9.90 -18.15
N GLU A 104 -11.95 9.64 -17.50
CA GLU A 104 -10.85 8.80 -18.03
C GLU A 104 -11.03 7.33 -17.65
N ILE A 105 -11.49 7.05 -16.43
CA ILE A 105 -11.59 5.70 -15.86
C ILE A 105 -13.05 5.37 -15.48
N ASP A 106 -13.52 4.17 -15.82
CA ASP A 106 -14.77 3.65 -15.27
C ASP A 106 -14.56 3.18 -13.82
N ILE A 107 -14.84 4.07 -12.87
CA ILE A 107 -14.72 3.81 -11.42
C ILE A 107 -15.84 2.89 -10.88
N GLY A 108 -16.87 2.60 -11.67
CA GLY A 108 -18.03 1.83 -11.25
C GLY A 108 -19.08 2.65 -10.46
N PRO A 109 -20.28 2.10 -10.24
CA PRO A 109 -21.40 2.83 -9.64
C PRO A 109 -21.15 3.18 -8.17
N GLN A 110 -20.58 2.26 -7.38
CA GLN A 110 -20.38 2.45 -5.94
C GLN A 110 -19.45 3.63 -5.64
N LEU A 111 -18.33 3.73 -6.36
CA LEU A 111 -17.38 4.84 -6.19
C LEU A 111 -17.90 6.13 -6.81
N ARG A 112 -18.72 6.05 -7.86
CA ARG A 112 -19.40 7.21 -8.43
C ARG A 112 -20.40 7.81 -7.45
N ASP A 113 -21.27 6.99 -6.86
CA ASP A 113 -22.22 7.42 -5.84
C ASP A 113 -21.49 8.05 -4.64
N PHE A 114 -20.39 7.43 -4.19
CA PHE A 114 -19.56 7.98 -3.13
C PHE A 114 -18.93 9.33 -3.51
N LYS A 115 -18.41 9.46 -4.73
CA LYS A 115 -17.82 10.71 -5.21
C LYS A 115 -18.88 11.82 -5.30
N ASP A 116 -20.04 11.52 -5.87
CA ASP A 116 -21.14 12.48 -6.03
C ASP A 116 -21.64 12.95 -4.65
N PHE A 117 -21.78 12.03 -3.69
CA PHE A 117 -22.14 12.33 -2.31
C PHE A 117 -21.13 13.26 -1.61
N THR A 118 -19.84 13.05 -1.86
CA THR A 118 -18.74 13.78 -1.19
C THR A 118 -18.22 15.00 -1.95
N THR A 119 -18.78 15.32 -3.11
CA THR A 119 -18.27 16.37 -3.99
C THR A 119 -18.23 17.74 -3.30
N ALA A 120 -19.31 18.12 -2.62
CA ALA A 120 -19.44 19.41 -1.94
C ALA A 120 -18.83 19.44 -0.51
N PHE A 121 -18.23 18.34 -0.05
CA PHE A 121 -17.69 18.27 1.30
C PHE A 121 -16.28 18.87 1.37
N PRO A 122 -15.94 19.56 2.47
CA PRO A 122 -14.56 19.87 2.81
C PRO A 122 -13.76 18.59 3.09
N SER A 123 -12.42 18.70 3.06
CA SER A 123 -11.52 17.55 3.09
C SER A 123 -11.65 16.67 4.34
N ASP A 124 -11.94 17.27 5.49
CA ASP A 124 -12.22 16.58 6.76
C ASP A 124 -13.49 15.73 6.67
N LEU A 125 -14.60 16.31 6.17
CA LEU A 125 -15.86 15.58 5.98
C LEU A 125 -15.77 14.52 4.88
N ARG A 126 -14.96 14.72 3.83
CA ARG A 126 -14.64 13.66 2.86
C ARG A 126 -13.92 12.49 3.52
N GLY A 127 -12.98 12.79 4.42
CA GLY A 127 -12.29 11.80 5.24
C GLY A 127 -13.21 11.01 6.16
N GLU A 128 -14.12 11.71 6.84
CA GLU A 128 -15.13 11.10 7.69
C GLU A 128 -16.09 10.20 6.88
N ALA A 129 -16.58 10.70 5.74
CA ALA A 129 -17.43 9.92 4.85
C ALA A 129 -16.71 8.65 4.34
N LEU A 130 -15.43 8.75 4.00
CA LEU A 130 -14.61 7.60 3.61
C LEU A 130 -14.50 6.58 4.75
N SER A 131 -14.21 7.05 5.97
CA SER A 131 -14.02 6.20 7.15
C SER A 131 -15.27 5.40 7.53
N ASN A 132 -16.45 5.98 7.25
CA ASN A 132 -17.76 5.42 7.54
C ASN A 132 -18.36 4.61 6.37
N SER A 133 -17.68 4.54 5.23
CA SER A 133 -18.15 3.75 4.09
C SER A 133 -17.93 2.26 4.35
N GLU A 134 -19.01 1.56 4.72
CA GLU A 134 -18.96 0.11 4.99
C GLU A 134 -18.47 -0.68 3.78
N THR A 135 -18.91 -0.31 2.58
CA THR A 135 -18.50 -0.99 1.34
C THR A 135 -16.99 -0.89 1.12
N ILE A 136 -16.42 0.31 1.31
CA ILE A 136 -14.98 0.51 1.14
C ILE A 136 -14.22 -0.18 2.27
N ARG A 137 -14.66 -0.04 3.52
CA ARG A 137 -14.04 -0.67 4.69
C ARG A 137 -14.03 -2.19 4.61
N ASP A 138 -15.16 -2.81 4.27
CA ASP A 138 -15.27 -4.27 4.17
C ASP A 138 -14.41 -4.81 3.04
N THR A 139 -14.38 -4.09 1.92
CA THR A 139 -13.52 -4.42 0.78
C THR A 139 -12.05 -4.32 1.19
N HIS A 140 -11.62 -3.23 1.82
CA HIS A 140 -10.27 -3.05 2.38
C HIS A 140 -9.89 -4.17 3.36
N ASN A 141 -10.74 -4.43 4.36
CA ASN A 141 -10.50 -5.44 5.39
C ASN A 141 -10.47 -6.87 4.84
N SER A 142 -11.10 -7.13 3.70
CA SER A 142 -11.06 -8.46 3.06
C SER A 142 -9.66 -8.87 2.57
N PHE A 143 -8.71 -7.94 2.52
CA PHE A 143 -7.31 -8.14 2.14
C PHE A 143 -6.32 -8.11 3.30
N ALA A 144 -6.81 -7.79 4.50
CA ALA A 144 -6.00 -7.93 5.69
C ALA A 144 -5.55 -9.39 5.86
N ARG A 145 -4.36 -9.59 6.40
CA ARG A 145 -3.91 -10.94 6.78
C ARG A 145 -4.97 -11.54 7.70
N SER A 146 -5.29 -12.82 7.46
CA SER A 146 -6.14 -13.56 8.41
C SER A 146 -5.41 -13.62 9.75
N SER A 147 -5.73 -12.74 10.69
CA SER A 147 -5.26 -12.85 12.06
C SER A 147 -6.21 -13.79 12.81
N PRO A 148 -5.79 -15.02 13.15
CA PRO A 148 -6.61 -15.96 13.91
C PRO A 148 -6.72 -15.57 15.39
N PHE A 149 -5.87 -14.65 15.83
CA PHE A 149 -5.84 -14.10 17.17
C PHE A 149 -6.41 -12.69 17.12
N ILE A 150 -7.29 -12.38 18.08
CA ILE A 150 -7.75 -11.01 18.29
C ILE A 150 -6.53 -10.23 18.73
N ASP A 151 -6.08 -9.29 17.91
CA ASP A 151 -5.12 -8.29 18.33
C ASP A 151 -5.88 -7.32 19.25
N GLU A 152 -6.01 -7.69 20.53
CA GLU A 152 -6.61 -6.85 21.57
C GLU A 152 -5.73 -5.63 21.89
N THR A 153 -4.57 -5.52 21.23
CA THR A 153 -3.54 -4.50 21.41
C THR A 153 -3.38 -3.62 20.17
N GLN A 154 -4.47 -3.01 19.69
CA GLN A 154 -4.33 -1.74 18.96
C GLN A 154 -3.88 -0.65 19.94
N ARG A 155 -2.62 -0.73 20.38
CA ARG A 155 -1.97 0.34 21.14
C ARG A 155 -1.58 1.45 20.17
N THR A 156 -1.70 2.70 20.60
CA THR A 156 -1.16 3.84 19.86
C THR A 156 0.32 3.60 19.61
N ALA A 157 0.75 3.71 18.36
CA ALA A 157 2.16 3.52 18.00
C ALA A 157 3.04 4.47 18.82
N THR A 158 4.12 3.95 19.41
CA THR A 158 5.15 4.75 20.09
C THR A 158 6.24 5.16 19.10
N SER A 159 7.15 6.04 19.51
CA SER A 159 8.31 6.46 18.69
C SER A 159 9.23 5.30 18.27
N ASP A 160 9.14 4.16 18.96
CA ASP A 160 9.92 2.97 18.66
C ASP A 160 9.25 2.06 17.63
N ASP A 161 7.96 2.29 17.32
CA ASP A 161 7.22 1.50 16.35
C ASP A 161 7.50 2.01 14.91
N ASP A 162 7.81 1.09 13.99
CA ASP A 162 7.99 1.42 12.57
C ASP A 162 6.61 1.68 11.92
N VAL A 163 6.15 2.93 11.97
CA VAL A 163 4.92 3.38 11.29
C VAL A 163 5.23 3.71 9.83
N TYR A 164 4.41 3.20 8.91
CA TYR A 164 4.52 3.52 7.48
C TYR A 164 3.32 4.34 7.01
N HIS A 165 3.54 5.22 6.03
CA HIS A 165 2.52 6.09 5.51
C HIS A 165 2.46 6.08 3.98
N PHE A 166 1.25 6.06 3.43
CA PHE A 166 0.99 6.11 2.00
C PHE A 166 0.64 7.52 1.58
N ILE A 167 1.24 7.97 0.48
CA ILE A 167 0.84 9.21 -0.20
C ILE A 167 0.69 8.96 -1.69
N ALA A 168 -0.09 9.81 -2.36
CA ALA A 168 -0.31 9.71 -3.78
C ALA A 168 0.27 10.90 -4.55
N TYR A 169 0.75 10.66 -5.76
CA TYR A 169 1.12 11.67 -6.74
C TYR A 169 0.33 11.48 -8.01
N THR A 170 -0.27 12.54 -8.54
CA THR A 170 -1.03 12.47 -9.79
C THR A 170 -1.11 13.85 -10.46
N PRO A 171 -1.13 13.91 -11.81
CA PRO A 171 -1.36 15.16 -12.52
C PRO A 171 -2.86 15.49 -12.49
N ILE A 172 -3.23 16.69 -12.02
CA ILE A 172 -4.60 17.20 -11.97
C ILE A 172 -4.59 18.64 -12.48
N ASN A 173 -5.50 18.98 -13.41
CA ASN A 173 -5.66 20.34 -13.94
C ASN A 173 -4.34 20.99 -14.41
N GLY A 174 -3.47 20.20 -15.05
CA GLY A 174 -2.18 20.67 -15.60
C GLY A 174 -1.07 20.89 -14.56
N LYS A 175 -1.23 20.42 -13.32
CA LYS A 175 -0.23 20.49 -12.26
C LYS A 175 0.02 19.11 -11.64
N LEU A 176 1.23 18.89 -11.14
CA LEU A 176 1.58 17.71 -10.35
C LEU A 176 1.19 17.95 -8.90
N TYR A 177 0.32 17.10 -8.34
CA TYR A 177 -0.08 17.17 -6.95
C TYR A 177 0.42 15.98 -6.14
N GLU A 178 0.90 16.26 -4.93
CA GLU A 178 1.07 15.31 -3.83
C GLU A 178 -0.18 15.38 -2.93
N LEU A 179 -0.86 14.24 -2.79
CA LEU A 179 -2.08 14.07 -2.02
C LEU A 179 -1.74 13.21 -0.80
N ASP A 180 -1.49 13.89 0.32
CA ASP A 180 -1.21 13.29 1.62
C ASP A 180 -2.36 13.63 2.57
N GLY A 181 -3.06 12.60 3.05
CA GLY A 181 -4.21 12.76 3.94
C GLY A 181 -3.88 13.36 5.31
N LEU A 182 -2.60 13.37 5.71
CA LEU A 182 -2.15 14.00 6.96
C LEU A 182 -1.81 15.49 6.77
N GLN A 183 -1.80 16.00 5.54
CA GLN A 183 -1.54 17.40 5.23
C GLN A 183 -2.83 18.23 5.23
N PRO A 184 -2.75 19.54 5.52
CA PRO A 184 -3.92 20.41 5.53
C PRO A 184 -4.50 20.68 4.14
N ALA A 185 -3.72 20.48 3.07
CA ALA A 185 -4.12 20.72 1.70
C ALA A 185 -3.26 19.89 0.71
N PRO A 186 -3.72 19.70 -0.54
CA PRO A 186 -2.88 19.21 -1.63
C PRO A 186 -1.61 20.04 -1.78
N ILE A 187 -0.49 19.39 -2.11
CA ILE A 187 0.80 20.05 -2.34
C ILE A 187 1.07 20.06 -3.84
N SER A 188 1.16 21.25 -4.43
CA SER A 188 1.52 21.45 -5.83
C SER A 188 3.03 21.42 -6.02
N HIS A 189 3.50 20.64 -6.99
CA HIS A 189 4.90 20.57 -7.45
C HIS A 189 5.11 21.28 -8.79
N GLY A 190 4.14 22.10 -9.23
CA GLY A 190 4.22 22.90 -10.45
C GLY A 190 3.56 22.25 -11.68
N PRO A 191 3.74 22.84 -12.87
CA PRO A 191 3.09 22.39 -14.10
C PRO A 191 3.49 20.97 -14.50
N CYS A 192 2.49 20.16 -14.83
CA CYS A 192 2.66 18.79 -15.26
C CYS A 192 1.40 18.31 -15.99
N ASN A 193 1.58 17.89 -17.24
CA ASN A 193 0.53 17.19 -17.98
C ASN A 193 0.72 15.66 -17.87
N PHE A 194 -0.19 14.92 -18.49
CA PHE A 194 -0.20 13.45 -18.46
C PHE A 194 1.08 12.82 -19.06
N ASP A 195 1.58 13.35 -20.17
CA ASP A 195 2.73 12.78 -20.89
C ASP A 195 4.07 13.09 -20.20
N GLU A 196 4.14 14.24 -19.52
CA GLU A 196 5.29 14.70 -18.73
C GLU A 196 5.31 14.11 -17.32
N PHE A 197 4.21 13.49 -16.87
CA PHE A 197 4.07 13.00 -15.50
C PHE A 197 5.24 12.09 -15.06
N PRO A 198 5.67 11.09 -15.84
CA PRO A 198 6.82 10.28 -15.48
C PRO A 198 8.10 11.09 -15.23
N ASP A 199 8.39 12.11 -16.04
CA ASP A 199 9.60 12.92 -15.90
C ASP A 199 9.54 13.90 -14.73
N LYS A 200 8.34 14.35 -14.38
CA LYS A 200 8.12 15.34 -13.30
C LYS A 200 8.06 14.68 -11.93
N VAL A 201 7.47 13.49 -11.82
CA VAL A 201 7.28 12.82 -10.53
C VAL A 201 8.56 12.19 -9.99
N ILE A 202 9.42 11.66 -10.86
CA ILE A 202 10.66 10.96 -10.44
C ILE A 202 11.60 11.88 -9.64
N PRO A 203 11.92 13.12 -10.07
CA PRO A 203 12.74 14.04 -9.27
C PRO A 203 12.10 14.43 -7.93
N VAL A 204 10.77 14.49 -7.85
CA VAL A 204 10.05 14.78 -6.60
C VAL A 204 10.23 13.61 -5.62
N LEU A 205 10.06 12.38 -6.10
CA LEU A 205 10.27 11.17 -5.30
C LEU A 205 11.73 11.03 -4.83
N GLN A 206 12.71 11.32 -5.70
CA GLN A 206 14.13 11.32 -5.35
C GLN A 206 14.43 12.30 -4.21
N ARG A 207 13.99 13.57 -4.33
CA ARG A 207 14.12 14.57 -3.25
C ARG A 207 13.42 14.17 -1.96
N ARG A 208 12.41 13.31 -2.02
CA ARG A 208 11.72 12.79 -0.84
C ARG A 208 12.52 11.69 -0.15
N ILE A 209 13.10 10.77 -0.93
CA ILE A 209 13.97 9.70 -0.43
C ILE A 209 15.25 10.29 0.17
N GLU A 210 15.82 11.34 -0.44
CA GLU A 210 17.01 12.04 0.06
C GLU A 210 16.85 12.66 1.45
N ARG A 211 15.62 12.78 1.97
CA ARG A 211 15.34 13.24 3.34
C ARG A 211 15.62 12.16 4.39
N TYR A 212 15.70 10.90 3.98
CA TYR A 212 15.97 9.77 4.88
C TYR A 212 17.48 9.44 4.88
N PRO A 213 17.98 8.81 5.96
CA PRO A 213 19.35 8.30 5.98
C PRO A 213 19.59 7.36 4.80
N GLN A 214 20.81 7.35 4.23
CA GLN A 214 21.16 6.46 3.10
C GLN A 214 21.02 4.97 3.41
N THR A 215 20.96 4.60 4.69
CA THR A 215 20.74 3.22 5.15
C THR A 215 19.26 2.83 5.14
N GLU A 216 18.34 3.78 5.05
CA GLU A 216 16.92 3.51 4.96
C GLU A 216 16.56 3.13 3.53
N ILE A 217 15.99 1.94 3.36
CA ILE A 217 15.62 1.36 2.06
C ILE A 217 14.17 0.91 2.03
N ARG A 218 13.42 1.12 3.12
CA ARG A 218 12.05 0.63 3.28
C ARG A 218 11.07 1.63 2.65
N PHE A 219 11.10 1.63 1.33
CA PHE A 219 10.18 2.36 0.48
C PHE A 219 9.46 1.37 -0.44
N ASN A 220 8.25 1.73 -0.86
CA ASN A 220 7.55 1.02 -1.93
C ASN A 220 6.91 2.04 -2.86
N LEU A 221 6.88 1.73 -4.15
CA LEU A 221 6.28 2.60 -5.16
C LEU A 221 5.39 1.77 -6.08
N LEU A 222 4.11 2.11 -6.09
CA LEU A 222 3.11 1.48 -6.93
C LEU A 222 2.60 2.49 -7.96
N ALA A 223 2.60 2.14 -9.24
CA ALA A 223 2.02 2.95 -10.31
C ALA A 223 0.59 2.46 -10.59
N MET A 224 -0.38 3.36 -10.58
CA MET A 224 -1.73 3.08 -11.09
C MET A 224 -1.74 3.29 -12.59
N VAL A 225 -2.01 2.23 -13.35
CA VAL A 225 -1.88 2.21 -14.81
C VAL A 225 -3.09 1.52 -15.45
N ARG A 226 -3.27 1.71 -16.76
CA ARG A 226 -4.27 0.91 -17.49
C ARG A 226 -3.89 -0.56 -17.49
N ASP A 227 -4.88 -1.44 -17.40
CA ASP A 227 -4.67 -2.88 -17.40
C ASP A 227 -3.81 -3.32 -18.60
N LEU A 228 -2.61 -3.83 -18.32
CA LEU A 228 -1.60 -4.12 -19.33
C LEU A 228 -2.04 -5.24 -20.27
N ARG A 229 -2.97 -6.10 -19.86
CA ARG A 229 -3.56 -7.13 -20.73
C ARG A 229 -4.35 -6.51 -21.86
N ILE A 230 -4.98 -5.35 -21.63
CA ILE A 230 -5.71 -4.63 -22.68
C ILE A 230 -4.72 -4.08 -23.70
N LYS A 231 -3.63 -3.45 -23.22
CA LYS A 231 -2.57 -2.92 -24.09
C LYS A 231 -1.91 -4.03 -24.92
N ALA A 232 -1.60 -5.17 -24.30
CA ALA A 232 -1.05 -6.35 -25.00
C ALA A 232 -1.98 -6.87 -26.10
N ARG A 233 -3.31 -6.91 -25.84
CA ARG A 233 -4.32 -7.29 -26.84
C ARG A 233 -4.40 -6.28 -27.99
N GLU A 234 -4.37 -4.99 -27.69
CA GLU A 234 -4.45 -3.91 -28.69
C GLU A 234 -3.26 -3.96 -29.68
N ILE A 235 -2.06 -4.27 -29.19
CA ILE A 235 -0.87 -4.39 -30.05
C ILE A 235 -0.67 -5.78 -30.67
N GLY A 236 -1.50 -6.75 -30.30
CA GLY A 236 -1.42 -8.13 -30.79
C GLY A 236 -0.23 -8.93 -30.24
N ASP A 237 0.35 -8.53 -29.12
CA ASP A 237 1.47 -9.23 -28.49
C ASP A 237 0.95 -10.37 -27.60
N THR A 238 0.91 -11.57 -28.17
CA THR A 238 0.42 -12.77 -27.51
C THR A 238 1.32 -13.23 -26.36
N GLU A 239 2.63 -12.99 -26.46
CA GLU A 239 3.57 -13.42 -25.43
C GLU A 239 3.45 -12.52 -24.20
N TRP A 240 3.39 -11.21 -24.40
CA TRP A 240 3.17 -10.25 -23.32
C TRP A 240 1.82 -10.47 -22.64
N LEU A 241 0.75 -10.67 -23.42
CA LEU A 241 -0.56 -10.99 -22.86
C LEU A 241 -0.52 -12.22 -21.96
N HIS A 242 0.16 -13.28 -22.41
CA HIS A 242 0.29 -14.50 -21.61
C HIS A 242 1.03 -14.26 -20.30
N ARG A 243 2.11 -13.47 -20.31
CA ARG A 243 2.86 -13.11 -19.09
C ARG A 243 1.98 -12.33 -18.10
N GLU A 244 1.20 -11.36 -18.59
CA GLU A 244 0.27 -10.61 -17.74
C GLU A 244 -0.84 -11.50 -17.17
N GLU A 245 -1.37 -12.46 -17.94
CA GLU A 245 -2.37 -13.42 -17.45
C GLU A 245 -1.80 -14.39 -16.39
N GLN A 246 -0.56 -14.85 -16.57
CA GLN A 246 0.14 -15.64 -15.55
C GLN A 246 0.36 -14.82 -14.27
N LYS A 247 0.79 -13.57 -14.39
CA LYS A 247 0.97 -12.64 -13.28
C LYS A 247 -0.34 -12.45 -12.50
N ARG A 248 -1.46 -12.23 -13.20
CA ARG A 248 -2.79 -12.15 -12.57
C ARG A 248 -3.16 -13.43 -11.81
N THR A 249 -2.84 -14.59 -12.38
CA THR A 249 -3.09 -15.88 -11.72
C THR A 249 -2.25 -16.04 -10.45
N SER A 250 -0.97 -15.64 -10.50
CA SER A 250 -0.09 -15.65 -9.31
C SER A 250 -0.64 -14.76 -8.20
N TRP A 251 -1.03 -13.53 -8.52
CA TRP A 251 -1.63 -12.62 -7.53
C TRP A 251 -2.91 -13.17 -6.92
N MET A 252 -3.77 -13.81 -7.72
CA MET A 252 -4.99 -14.46 -7.19
C MET A 252 -4.65 -15.60 -6.23
N TRP A 253 -3.62 -16.40 -6.56
CA TRP A 253 -3.14 -17.46 -5.69
C TRP A 253 -2.57 -16.93 -4.38
N GLU A 254 -1.70 -15.92 -4.44
CA GLU A 254 -1.14 -15.29 -3.25
C GLU A 254 -2.22 -14.65 -2.37
N ASN A 255 -3.20 -13.97 -2.96
CA ASN A 255 -4.34 -13.42 -2.22
C ASN A 255 -5.18 -14.51 -1.54
N ALA A 256 -5.32 -15.69 -2.16
CA ALA A 256 -5.96 -16.83 -1.52
C ALA A 256 -5.15 -17.32 -0.30
N LEU A 257 -3.82 -17.33 -0.40
CA LEU A 257 -2.94 -17.67 0.73
C LEU A 257 -3.01 -16.62 1.84
N ARG A 258 -2.96 -15.32 1.52
CA ARG A 258 -3.04 -14.20 2.50
C ARG A 258 -4.29 -14.27 3.37
N ARG A 259 -5.40 -14.69 2.77
CA ARG A 259 -6.71 -14.84 3.43
C ARG A 259 -6.89 -16.17 4.16
N HIS A 260 -5.99 -17.13 3.95
CA HIS A 260 -6.12 -18.45 4.55
C HIS A 260 -5.64 -18.44 6.01
N ASN A 261 -6.43 -19.04 6.90
CA ASN A 261 -6.03 -19.25 8.28
C ASN A 261 -5.19 -20.53 8.41
N PHE A 262 -3.87 -20.37 8.51
CA PHE A 262 -2.93 -21.49 8.59
C PHE A 262 -2.87 -22.18 9.97
N VAL A 263 -3.57 -21.71 11.02
CA VAL A 263 -3.44 -22.29 12.38
C VAL A 263 -3.74 -23.79 12.41
N GLY A 264 -4.82 -24.21 11.75
CA GLY A 264 -5.18 -25.63 11.68
C GLY A 264 -4.11 -26.46 10.97
N PHE A 265 -3.59 -25.95 9.85
CA PHE A 265 -2.52 -26.60 9.09
C PHE A 265 -1.22 -26.71 9.90
N VAL A 266 -0.80 -25.62 10.55
CA VAL A 266 0.39 -25.58 11.41
C VAL A 266 0.24 -26.58 12.56
N GLY A 267 -0.94 -26.66 13.17
CA GLY A 267 -1.23 -27.61 14.25
C GLY A 267 -1.07 -29.07 13.81
N GLU A 268 -1.64 -29.46 12.67
CA GLU A 268 -1.52 -30.83 12.16
C GLU A 268 -0.10 -31.16 11.68
N LEU A 269 0.57 -30.21 11.03
CA LEU A 269 1.97 -30.34 10.64
C LEU A 269 2.86 -30.58 11.87
N MET A 270 2.67 -29.78 12.92
CA MET A 270 3.42 -29.90 14.17
C MET A 270 3.19 -31.27 14.82
N LYS A 271 1.94 -31.73 14.92
CA LYS A 271 1.62 -33.08 15.43
C LYS A 271 2.34 -34.18 14.64
N GLY A 272 2.34 -34.09 13.31
CA GLY A 272 3.00 -35.05 12.43
C GLY A 272 4.52 -35.10 12.63
N VAL A 273 5.17 -33.93 12.66
CA VAL A 273 6.61 -33.80 12.88
C VAL A 273 7.00 -34.32 14.26
N VAL A 274 6.31 -33.87 15.32
CA VAL A 274 6.59 -34.29 16.70
C VAL A 274 6.41 -35.80 16.87
N LYS A 275 5.32 -36.37 16.36
CA LYS A 275 5.08 -37.82 16.41
C LYS A 275 6.22 -38.62 15.77
N THR A 276 6.75 -38.13 14.66
CA THR A 276 7.90 -38.76 13.97
C THR A 276 9.16 -38.68 14.82
N LYS A 277 9.48 -37.50 15.37
CA LYS A 277 10.67 -37.29 16.21
C LYS A 277 10.64 -38.07 17.52
N VAL A 278 9.47 -38.20 18.14
CA VAL A 278 9.28 -39.04 19.33
C VAL A 278 9.48 -40.52 18.99
N LYS A 279 8.92 -41.00 17.86
CA LYS A 279 9.10 -42.39 17.41
C LYS A 279 10.58 -42.73 17.14
N GLU A 280 11.35 -41.76 16.64
CA GLU A 280 12.79 -41.89 16.40
C GLU A 280 13.65 -41.77 17.68
N GLY A 281 13.07 -41.39 18.82
CA GLY A 281 13.82 -41.10 20.05
C GLY A 281 14.69 -39.84 19.96
N LYS A 282 14.46 -38.98 18.97
CA LYS A 282 15.28 -37.78 18.66
C LYS A 282 14.61 -36.47 19.07
N TYR A 283 13.51 -36.54 19.81
CA TYR A 283 12.73 -35.36 20.16
C TYR A 283 13.55 -34.36 20.98
N ASP A 284 14.17 -34.81 22.07
CA ASP A 284 14.95 -33.93 22.95
C ASP A 284 16.16 -33.33 22.24
N GLU A 285 16.88 -34.13 21.44
CA GLU A 285 18.00 -33.66 20.63
C GLU A 285 17.55 -32.57 19.65
N TRP A 286 16.41 -32.77 18.97
CA TRP A 286 15.87 -31.80 18.02
C TRP A 286 15.47 -30.48 18.69
N VAL A 287 14.85 -30.54 19.87
CA VAL A 287 14.48 -29.35 20.65
C VAL A 287 15.73 -28.60 21.12
N GLU A 288 16.74 -29.29 21.63
CA GLU A 288 17.99 -28.66 22.07
C GLU A 288 18.77 -28.05 20.91
N GLN A 289 18.80 -28.70 19.74
CA GLN A 289 19.38 -28.11 18.53
C GLN A 289 18.64 -26.83 18.12
N ALA A 290 17.31 -26.80 18.20
CA ALA A 290 16.52 -25.62 17.90
C ALA A 290 16.82 -24.48 18.89
N LYS A 291 16.82 -24.75 20.20
CA LYS A 291 17.19 -23.76 21.23
C LYS A 291 18.58 -23.18 21.04
N ASN A 292 19.56 -24.03 20.74
CA ASN A 292 20.94 -23.59 20.50
C ASN A 292 21.03 -22.67 19.28
N LYS A 293 20.35 -23.02 18.17
CA LYS A 293 20.28 -22.15 16.99
C LYS A 293 19.64 -20.80 17.30
N THR A 294 18.55 -20.78 18.07
CA THR A 294 17.92 -19.53 18.52
C THR A 294 18.90 -18.69 19.33
N ARG A 295 19.56 -19.28 20.34
CA ARG A 295 20.55 -18.56 21.17
C ARG A 295 21.68 -17.96 20.32
N THR A 296 22.24 -18.73 19.39
CA THR A 296 23.30 -18.24 18.49
C THR A 296 22.81 -17.07 17.63
N ARG A 297 21.58 -17.14 17.11
CA ARG A 297 20.99 -16.05 16.32
C ARG A 297 20.78 -14.77 17.14
N VAL A 298 20.31 -14.90 18.39
CA VAL A 298 20.15 -13.75 19.30
C VAL A 298 21.51 -13.11 19.62
N GLU A 299 22.53 -13.92 19.91
CA GLU A 299 23.89 -13.43 20.16
C GLU A 299 24.48 -12.71 18.93
N GLU A 300 24.25 -13.22 17.72
CA GLU A 300 24.69 -12.59 16.47
C GLU A 300 23.96 -11.27 16.20
N ARG A 301 22.66 -11.18 16.47
CA ARG A 301 21.86 -9.95 16.35
C ARG A 301 22.32 -8.89 17.36
N SER A 302 22.55 -9.29 18.61
CA SER A 302 23.07 -8.41 19.65
C SER A 302 24.44 -7.82 19.28
N LYS A 303 25.34 -8.64 18.72
CA LYS A 303 26.65 -8.18 18.22
C LYS A 303 26.55 -7.19 17.05
N ARG A 304 25.44 -7.22 16.29
CA ARG A 304 25.15 -6.29 15.18
C ARG A 304 24.37 -5.04 15.61
N GLY A 305 24.10 -4.88 16.91
CA GLY A 305 23.33 -3.74 17.43
C GLY A 305 21.85 -3.76 17.05
N GLN A 306 21.31 -4.90 16.64
CA GLN A 306 19.88 -5.07 16.36
C GLN A 306 19.16 -5.53 17.64
N GLY A 307 17.98 -4.98 17.92
CA GLY A 307 17.15 -5.36 19.06
C GLY A 307 16.71 -6.83 19.02
N VAL A 308 16.25 -7.34 20.17
CA VAL A 308 15.66 -8.69 20.27
C VAL A 308 14.29 -8.66 19.60
N ASP A 309 14.06 -9.57 18.66
CA ASP A 309 12.80 -9.72 17.93
C ASP A 309 11.76 -10.38 18.84
N GLU A 310 10.48 -10.07 18.69
CA GLU A 310 9.44 -10.63 19.58
C GLU A 310 9.32 -12.16 19.45
N MET A 311 9.74 -12.71 18.30
CA MET A 311 9.86 -14.15 18.05
C MET A 311 11.13 -14.81 18.65
N ASP A 312 12.08 -14.01 19.14
CA ASP A 312 13.31 -14.48 19.78
C ASP A 312 13.17 -14.61 21.32
N MET A 313 12.03 -14.17 21.89
CA MET A 313 11.68 -14.28 23.32
C MET A 313 10.96 -15.58 23.68
#